data_AF-A0A2W5AB92-F1
#
_entry.id   AF-A0A2W5AB92-F1
#
_cell.length_a   1.000
_cell.length_b   1.000
_cell.length_c   1.000
_cell.angle_alpha   90.00
_cell.angle_beta   90.00
_cell.angle_gamma   90.00
#
_symmetry.space_group_name_H-M   'P 1'
#
loop_
_entity.id
_entity.type
_entity.pdbx_description
1 polymer ?
#
loop_
_entity_poly.entity_id
_entity_poly.type
_entity_poly.pdbx_seq_one_letter_code
_entity_poly.pdbx_strand_id
1 'polypeptide(L)' 'MRISFEITGSFEVPAGTRPLGGSPNLFQLPSGEVVSVHPVIEMATALDSDDHRDLTTDEAATIGVHLDLYDRESSLQDAE' A
#
# COMPACT_ATOMS: atom_id res chain seq x y z
N MET A 1 -7.29 -20.26 10.19
CA MET A 1 -6.04 -20.43 9.42
C MET A 1 -5.45 -19.04 9.21
N ARG A 2 -4.13 -18.90 9.12
CA ARG A 2 -3.46 -17.59 8.99
C ARG A 2 -2.47 -17.65 7.84
N ILE A 3 -2.50 -16.63 6.99
CA ILE A 3 -1.46 -16.37 5.99
C ILE A 3 -0.50 -15.36 6.61
N SER A 4 0.80 -15.66 6.61
CA SER A 4 1.85 -14.75 7.05
C SER A 4 2.66 -14.32 5.84
N PHE A 5 2.90 -13.03 5.70
CA PHE A 5 3.66 -12.44 4.60
C PHE A 5 4.49 -11.25 5.09
N GLU A 6 5.52 -10.90 4.34
CA GLU A 6 6.37 -9.72 4.51
C GLU A 6 6.52 -9.05 3.14
N ILE A 7 6.38 -7.72 3.09
CA ILE A 7 6.55 -6.93 1.87
C ILE A 7 7.62 -5.90 2.14
N THR A 8 8.70 -5.96 1.36
CA THR A 8 9.81 -5.00 1.38
C THR A 8 10.06 -4.55 -0.05
N GLY A 9 10.19 -3.24 -0.27
CA GLY A 9 10.44 -2.69 -1.59
C GLY A 9 10.68 -1.18 -1.57
N SER A 10 10.98 -0.63 -2.74
CA SER A 10 11.13 0.81 -2.98
C SER A 10 10.58 1.17 -4.36
N PHE A 11 10.24 2.43 -4.54
CA PHE A 11 9.82 3.00 -5.82
C PHE A 11 10.33 4.43 -5.93
N GLU A 12 10.54 4.90 -7.14
CA GLU A 12 11.00 6.26 -7.40
C GLU A 12 9.82 7.24 -7.37
N VAL A 13 10.06 8.44 -6.85
CA VAL A 13 9.11 9.55 -6.85
C VAL A 13 9.77 10.81 -7.43
N PRO A 14 9.00 11.72 -8.05
CA PRO A 14 9.54 12.98 -8.56
C PRO A 14 10.23 13.81 -7.47
N ALA A 15 11.29 14.53 -7.86
CA ALA A 15 11.98 15.48 -7.00
C ALA A 15 11.01 16.54 -6.45
N GLY A 16 11.12 16.84 -5.15
CA GLY A 16 10.19 17.73 -4.44
C GLY A 16 9.01 17.00 -3.78
N THR A 17 8.92 15.66 -3.90
CA THR A 17 8.03 14.87 -3.07
C THR A 17 8.37 15.03 -1.59
N ARG A 18 7.33 15.18 -0.75
CA ARG A 18 7.50 15.45 0.69
C ARG A 18 6.61 14.54 1.53
N PRO A 19 7.03 14.16 2.75
CA PRO A 19 6.17 13.41 3.65
C PRO A 19 5.00 14.29 4.12
N LEU A 20 3.81 13.69 4.26
CA LEU A 20 2.66 14.33 4.87
C LEU A 20 2.69 14.07 6.38
N GLY A 21 2.87 15.14 7.15
CA GLY A 21 2.95 15.05 8.61
C GLY A 21 1.75 14.34 9.22
N GLY A 22 2.02 13.41 10.15
CA GLY A 22 0.99 12.64 10.87
C GLY A 22 0.73 11.24 10.31
N SER A 23 1.31 10.85 9.17
CA SER A 23 1.28 9.46 8.69
C SER A 23 2.60 9.08 8.01
N PRO A 24 3.28 8.01 8.44
CA PRO A 24 4.59 7.62 7.88
C PRO A 24 4.53 7.10 6.44
N ASN A 25 3.34 6.80 5.91
CA ASN A 25 3.17 6.19 4.58
C ASN A 25 2.56 7.14 3.53
N LEU A 26 2.37 8.41 3.88
CA LEU A 26 1.76 9.37 2.98
C LEU A 26 2.79 10.37 2.48
N PHE A 27 2.85 10.52 1.16
CA PHE A 27 3.79 11.42 0.49
C PHE A 27 3.02 12.30 -0.50
N GLN A 28 3.24 13.60 -0.47
CA GLN A 28 2.66 14.52 -1.44
C GLN A 28 3.64 14.77 -2.58
N LEU A 29 3.19 14.50 -3.80
CA LEU A 29 3.91 14.77 -5.03
C LEU A 29 3.94 16.27 -5.33
N PRO A 30 4.90 16.75 -6.16
CA PRO A 30 4.97 18.16 -6.56
C PRO A 30 3.71 18.68 -7.25
N SER A 31 2.98 17.79 -7.95
CA SER A 31 1.72 18.07 -8.63
C SER A 31 0.53 18.20 -7.66
N GLY A 32 0.69 17.77 -6.41
CA GLY A 32 -0.31 17.90 -5.35
C GLY A 32 -1.02 16.59 -4.98
N GLU A 33 -0.98 15.58 -5.86
CA GLU A 33 -1.47 14.23 -5.57
C GLU A 33 -0.73 13.59 -4.40
N VAL A 34 -1.38 12.62 -3.77
CA VAL A 34 -0.86 11.90 -2.61
C VAL A 34 -0.60 10.46 -2.98
N VAL A 35 0.62 10.02 -2.75
CA VAL A 35 1.01 8.60 -2.75
C VAL A 35 0.79 8.04 -1.36
N SER A 36 0.18 6.86 -1.30
CA SER A 36 -0.13 6.14 -0.08
C SER A 36 0.52 4.75 -0.14
N VAL A 37 1.50 4.50 0.72
CA VAL A 37 2.24 3.23 0.73
C VAL A 37 1.62 2.28 1.73
N HIS A 38 0.66 1.49 1.27
CA HIS A 38 -0.03 0.51 2.08
C HIS A 38 -0.13 -0.82 1.35
N PRO A 39 -0.01 -1.96 2.06
CA PRO A 39 -0.37 -3.24 1.46
C PRO A 39 -1.85 -3.26 1.14
N VAL A 40 -2.18 -3.76 -0.04
CA VAL A 40 -3.55 -4.04 -0.46
C VAL A 40 -3.66 -5.53 -0.72
N ILE A 41 -4.79 -6.13 -0.36
CA ILE A 41 -5.15 -7.47 -0.82
C ILE A 41 -6.03 -7.28 -2.06
N GLU A 42 -5.64 -7.89 -3.16
CA GLU A 42 -6.40 -7.87 -4.40
C GLU A 42 -7.13 -9.20 -4.59
N MET A 43 -8.25 -9.14 -5.30
CA MET A 43 -8.98 -10.31 -5.78
C MET A 43 -8.93 -10.35 -7.30
N ALA A 44 -8.80 -11.56 -7.84
CA ALA A 44 -9.05 -11.87 -9.24
C ALA A 44 -10.22 -12.86 -9.33
N THR A 45 -10.96 -12.84 -10.44
CA THR A 45 -12.12 -13.73 -10.61
C THR A 45 -11.73 -15.19 -10.87
N ALA A 46 -10.54 -15.41 -11.39
CA ALA A 46 -9.96 -16.73 -11.67
C ALA A 46 -8.43 -16.69 -11.53
N LEU A 47 -7.81 -17.89 -11.53
CA LEU A 47 -6.37 -18.05 -11.34
C LEU A 47 -5.52 -17.37 -12.42
N ASP A 48 -6.04 -17.29 -13.64
CA ASP A 48 -5.37 -16.79 -14.84
C ASP A 48 -5.95 -15.46 -15.35
N SER A 49 -6.80 -14.81 -14.55
CA SER A 49 -7.40 -13.53 -14.88
C SER A 49 -6.51 -12.37 -14.46
N ASP A 50 -6.42 -11.34 -15.30
CA ASP A 50 -5.70 -10.08 -15.06
C ASP A 50 -6.66 -8.96 -14.59
N ASP A 51 -7.83 -9.34 -14.07
CA ASP A 51 -8.88 -8.42 -13.59
C ASP A 51 -8.72 -8.05 -12.12
N HIS A 52 -7.47 -7.90 -11.69
CA HIS A 52 -7.10 -7.60 -10.31
C HIS A 52 -7.82 -6.35 -9.80
N ARG A 53 -8.48 -6.51 -8.66
CA ARG A 53 -9.17 -5.43 -7.97
C ARG A 53 -8.81 -5.43 -6.50
N ASP A 54 -8.44 -4.27 -6.01
CA ASP A 54 -8.28 -3.96 -4.59
C ASP A 54 -9.55 -4.33 -3.80
N LEU A 55 -9.38 -5.11 -2.74
CA LEU A 55 -10.37 -5.22 -1.68
C LEU A 55 -10.27 -4.00 -0.77
N THR A 56 -11.38 -3.32 -0.59
CA THR A 56 -11.51 -2.40 0.54
C THR A 56 -11.49 -3.19 1.86
N THR A 57 -11.16 -2.51 2.97
CA THR A 57 -11.17 -3.12 4.31
C THR A 57 -12.54 -3.71 4.66
N ASP A 58 -13.63 -3.07 4.26
CA ASP A 58 -14.99 -3.51 4.55
C ASP A 58 -15.39 -4.75 3.74
N GLU A 59 -15.00 -4.79 2.46
CA GLU A 59 -15.22 -5.96 1.61
C GLU A 59 -14.41 -7.17 2.10
N ALA A 60 -13.15 -6.94 2.49
CA ALA A 60 -12.32 -7.97 3.10
C ALA A 60 -12.97 -8.50 4.39
N ALA A 61 -13.42 -7.62 5.27
CA ALA A 61 -14.09 -8.00 6.51
C ALA A 61 -15.38 -8.81 6.26
N THR A 62 -16.15 -8.46 5.21
CA THR A 62 -17.39 -9.15 4.85
C THR A 62 -17.17 -10.62 4.51
N ILE A 63 -16.00 -10.97 3.96
CA ILE A 63 -15.62 -12.36 3.64
C ILE A 63 -14.72 -13.00 4.72
N GLY A 64 -14.56 -12.35 5.87
CA GLY A 64 -13.77 -12.84 7.00
C GLY A 64 -12.25 -12.68 6.83
N VAL A 65 -11.80 -11.83 5.90
CA VAL A 65 -10.40 -11.45 5.72
C VAL A 65 -10.13 -10.21 6.57
N HIS A 66 -9.20 -10.33 7.53
CA HIS A 66 -8.79 -9.22 8.40
C HIS A 66 -7.30 -8.97 8.24
N LEU A 67 -6.95 -7.73 7.85
CA LEU A 67 -5.55 -7.32 7.69
C LEU A 67 -5.03 -6.74 9.01
N ASP A 68 -4.17 -7.52 9.66
CA ASP A 68 -3.43 -7.11 10.85
C ASP A 68 -1.98 -6.78 10.49
N LEU A 69 -1.75 -5.54 10.07
CA LEU A 69 -0.42 -5.01 9.75
C LEU A 69 0.01 -4.08 10.89
N TYR A 70 0.98 -4.52 11.69
CA TYR A 70 1.44 -3.77 12.88
C TYR A 70 2.62 -2.83 12.55
N ASP A 71 3.48 -3.21 11.60
CA ASP A 71 4.61 -2.41 11.16
C ASP A 71 4.34 -1.86 9.75
N ARG A 72 4.16 -0.55 9.64
CA ARG A 72 3.85 0.15 8.39
C ARG A 72 4.63 1.46 8.32
N GLU A 73 5.95 1.39 8.39
CA GLU A 73 6.77 2.60 8.31
C GLU A 73 7.44 2.69 6.95
N SER A 74 7.22 3.79 6.24
CA SER A 74 7.93 4.15 5.03
C SER A 74 8.77 5.41 5.30
N SER A 75 9.90 5.55 4.62
CA SER A 75 10.74 6.75 4.70
C SER A 75 11.21 7.16 3.30
N LEU A 76 11.30 8.48 3.06
CA LEU A 76 11.97 8.99 1.87
C LEU A 76 13.47 8.90 2.10
N GLN A 77 14.18 8.42 1.08
CA GLN A 77 15.63 8.40 1.01
C GLN A 77 16.03 9.17 -0.25
N ASP A 78 17.11 9.96 -0.16
CA ASP A 78 17.68 10.61 -1.34
C ASP A 78 18.26 9.52 -2.27
N ALA A 79 18.10 9.69 -3.58
CA ALA A 79 18.74 8.80 -4.55
C ALA A 79 20.27 8.94 -4.44
N GLU A 80 20.99 7.82 -4.36
CA GLU A 80 22.47 7.78 -4.39
C GLU A 80 23.04 8.34 -5.71
#